data_AF-C3R461-F1
#
_entry.id   AF-C3R461-F1
#
_cell.length_a   1.000
_cell.length_b   1.000
_cell.length_c   1.000
_cell.angle_alpha   90.00
_cell.angle_beta   90.00
_cell.angle_gamma   90.00
#
_symmetry.space_group_name_H-M   'P 1'
#
loop_
_entity.id
_entity.type
_entity.pdbx_description
1 polymer ?
#
loop_
_entity_poly.entity_id
_entity_poly.type
_entity_poly.pdbx_seq_one_letter_code
_entity_poly.pdbx_strand_id
1 'polypeptide(L)'
;MSLRYKIFFGYAILMAVIGSMAAILIYERQRMREIEAETANINLVRRGINTAHRRITGLATLGEGVVNWNKADYLYYRNHRLQADSLLNSLKRHCREYVRPEQIDTLRALLAEKETHLLHIMEMFERRTEADSVLVNQLPEVARRATHIRTIEQKKKGIAGFFGKKEEIQVMPSQKELHDFSDSLIAIHQRQANEMDIYADSLRMRNRELNRTLNKLINDLDEQAQTAFSQRELKMAEAEKMSFFLMAGVIGMAIILLIISHLIIMRDLNRRERDKAELEDTATQNRTLSDMRKKIIITLSHDIRGPLNAISGSAELAMDTRDRKRR
;
A
#
# COMPACT_ATOMS: atom_id res chain seq x y z
N MET A 1 -19.75 24.35 -49.31
CA MET A 1 -18.65 24.37 -48.32
C MET A 1 -17.32 24.19 -49.04
N SER A 2 -16.33 25.06 -48.81
CA SER A 2 -15.02 24.97 -49.49
C SER A 2 -14.26 23.72 -49.04
N LEU A 3 -13.42 23.17 -49.92
CA LEU A 3 -12.60 21.96 -49.65
C LEU A 3 -11.78 22.10 -48.35
N ARG A 4 -11.31 23.33 -48.07
CA ARG A 4 -10.55 23.68 -46.87
C ARG A 4 -11.34 23.44 -45.59
N TYR A 5 -12.63 23.78 -45.55
CA TYR A 5 -13.46 23.60 -44.36
C TYR A 5 -13.68 22.11 -44.04
N LYS A 6 -13.74 21.25 -45.07
CA LYS A 6 -13.91 19.80 -44.91
C LYS A 6 -12.64 19.13 -44.38
N ILE A 7 -11.47 19.53 -44.90
CA ILE A 7 -10.17 19.07 -44.39
C ILE A 7 -10.02 19.51 -42.92
N PHE A 8 -10.36 20.75 -42.61
CA PHE A 8 -10.34 21.27 -41.25
C PHE A 8 -11.29 20.50 -40.32
N PHE A 9 -12.48 20.14 -40.78
CA PHE A 9 -13.44 19.33 -40.02
C PHE A 9 -12.93 17.92 -39.73
N GLY A 10 -12.27 17.27 -40.70
CA GLY A 10 -11.64 15.96 -40.49
C GLY A 10 -10.52 16.00 -39.46
N TYR A 11 -9.65 17.01 -39.52
CA TYR A 11 -8.60 17.20 -38.51
C TYR A 11 -9.17 17.57 -37.14
N ALA A 12 -10.27 18.33 -37.08
CA ALA A 12 -10.95 18.64 -35.82
C ALA A 12 -11.50 17.37 -35.14
N ILE A 13 -12.09 16.44 -35.91
CA ILE A 13 -12.54 15.14 -35.40
C ILE A 13 -11.34 14.33 -34.88
N LEU A 14 -10.25 14.25 -35.65
CA LEU A 14 -9.06 13.51 -35.24
C LEU A 14 -8.47 14.05 -33.94
N MET A 15 -8.35 15.38 -33.82
CA MET A 15 -7.87 16.03 -32.60
C MET A 15 -8.81 15.83 -31.41
N ALA A 16 -10.12 15.83 -31.63
CA ALA A 16 -11.10 15.53 -30.58
C ALA A 16 -10.99 14.08 -30.06
N VAL A 17 -10.77 13.11 -30.96
CA VAL A 17 -10.58 11.69 -30.60
C VAL A 17 -9.26 11.49 -29.85
N ILE A 18 -8.17 12.10 -30.33
CA ILE A 18 -6.87 12.01 -29.63
C ILE A 18 -6.96 12.69 -28.26
N GLY A 19 -7.62 13.84 -28.17
CA GLY A 19 -7.83 14.56 -26.91
C GLY A 19 -8.67 13.77 -25.92
N SER A 20 -9.75 13.14 -26.36
CA SER A 20 -10.60 12.32 -25.48
C SER A 20 -9.88 11.04 -25.02
N MET A 21 -9.14 10.37 -25.90
CA MET A 21 -8.30 9.23 -25.56
C MET A 21 -7.24 9.60 -24.52
N ALA A 22 -6.55 10.73 -24.72
CA ALA A 22 -5.55 11.23 -23.77
C ALA A 22 -6.17 11.60 -22.41
N ALA A 23 -7.34 12.25 -22.40
CA ALA A 23 -8.05 12.60 -21.17
C ALA A 23 -8.45 11.36 -20.36
N ILE A 24 -8.96 10.31 -21.03
CA ILE A 24 -9.32 9.04 -20.38
C ILE A 24 -8.07 8.37 -19.80
N LEU A 25 -6.98 8.28 -20.56
CA LEU A 25 -5.73 7.70 -20.07
C LEU A 25 -5.15 8.46 -18.87
N ILE A 26 -5.27 9.79 -18.86
CA ILE A 26 -4.83 10.62 -17.72
C ILE A 26 -5.72 10.36 -16.51
N TYR A 27 -7.04 10.33 -16.70
CA TYR A 27 -8.01 10.05 -15.64
C TYR A 27 -7.78 8.66 -15.01
N GLU A 28 -7.58 7.64 -15.84
CA GLU A 28 -7.25 6.29 -15.37
C GLU A 28 -5.91 6.22 -14.67
N ARG A 29 -4.86 6.87 -15.21
CA ARG A 29 -3.57 6.95 -14.52
C ARG A 29 -3.67 7.64 -13.17
N GLN A 30 -4.46 8.71 -13.06
CA GLN A 30 -4.62 9.44 -11.81
C GLN A 30 -5.35 8.58 -10.77
N ARG A 31 -6.43 7.91 -11.17
CA ARG A 31 -7.17 6.97 -10.32
C ARG A 31 -6.31 5.77 -9.90
N MET A 32 -5.49 5.24 -10.81
CA MET A 32 -4.55 4.14 -10.53
C MET A 32 -3.49 4.56 -9.50
N ARG A 33 -2.96 5.78 -9.62
CA ARG A 33 -1.98 6.33 -8.67
C ARG A 33 -2.55 6.51 -7.27
N GLU A 34 -3.81 6.93 -7.15
CA GLU A 34 -4.47 7.08 -5.85
C GLU A 34 -4.64 5.72 -5.15
N ILE A 35 -5.07 4.71 -5.89
CA ILE A 35 -5.19 3.32 -5.41
C ILE A 35 -3.82 2.73 -5.06
N GLU A 36 -2.79 3.01 -5.86
CA GLU A 36 -1.42 2.56 -5.61
C GLU A 36 -0.83 3.20 -4.35
N ALA A 37 -1.09 4.50 -4.12
CA ALA A 37 -0.68 5.20 -2.91
C ALA A 37 -1.36 4.64 -1.65
N GLU A 38 -2.66 4.37 -1.70
CA GLU A 38 -3.41 3.72 -0.62
C GLU A 38 -2.82 2.33 -0.30
N THR A 39 -2.52 1.54 -1.33
CA THR A 39 -1.91 0.20 -1.19
C THR A 39 -0.49 0.27 -0.61
N ALA A 40 0.30 1.27 -1.03
CA ALA A 40 1.65 1.49 -0.52
C ALA A 40 1.64 1.82 0.99
N ASN A 41 0.67 2.63 1.42
CA ASN A 41 0.45 2.95 2.83
C ASN A 41 0.11 1.69 3.64
N ILE A 42 -0.84 0.87 3.19
CA ILE A 42 -1.21 -0.39 3.85
C ILE A 42 0.00 -1.33 3.99
N ASN A 43 0.80 -1.47 2.92
CA ASN A 43 2.01 -2.28 2.94
C ASN A 43 3.09 -1.74 3.90
N LEU A 44 3.20 -0.42 4.07
CA LEU A 44 4.06 0.19 5.08
C LEU A 44 3.59 -0.15 6.49
N VAL A 45 2.29 -0.02 6.76
CA VAL A 45 1.71 -0.36 8.07
C VAL A 45 1.95 -1.84 8.40
N ARG A 46 1.67 -2.75 7.45
CA ARG A 46 1.87 -4.19 7.61
C ARG A 46 3.33 -4.55 7.92
N ARG A 47 4.28 -3.94 7.21
CA ARG A 47 5.71 -4.12 7.49
C ARG A 47 6.09 -3.63 8.88
N GLY A 48 5.57 -2.48 9.29
CA GLY A 48 5.81 -1.94 10.63
C GLY A 48 5.29 -2.88 11.72
N ILE A 49 4.09 -3.44 11.57
CA ILE A 49 3.51 -4.38 12.54
C ILE A 49 4.24 -5.71 12.56
N ASN A 50 4.61 -6.28 11.41
CA ASN A 50 5.43 -7.49 11.37
C ASN A 50 6.78 -7.27 12.07
N THR A 51 7.35 -6.07 11.94
CA THR A 51 8.57 -5.70 12.66
C THR A 51 8.33 -5.57 14.16
N ALA A 52 7.20 -4.98 14.58
CA ALA A 52 6.79 -4.91 15.98
C ALA A 52 6.64 -6.32 16.56
N HIS A 53 5.93 -7.20 15.86
CA HIS A 53 5.73 -8.59 16.25
C HIS A 53 7.07 -9.32 16.44
N ARG A 54 7.97 -9.28 15.45
CA ARG A 54 9.30 -9.89 15.57
C ARG A 54 10.09 -9.37 16.78
N ARG A 55 10.05 -8.06 17.03
CA ARG A 55 10.74 -7.46 18.19
C ARG A 55 10.12 -7.88 19.51
N ILE A 56 8.80 -7.96 19.60
CA ILE A 56 8.10 -8.39 20.81
C ILE A 56 8.32 -9.87 21.07
N THR A 57 8.31 -10.71 20.04
CA THR A 57 8.68 -12.12 20.14
C THR A 57 10.14 -12.27 20.58
N GLY A 58 11.05 -11.48 20.03
CA GLY A 58 12.44 -11.43 20.49
C GLY A 58 12.56 -11.05 21.98
N LEU A 59 11.78 -10.06 22.44
CA LEU A 59 11.70 -9.71 23.87
C LEU A 59 11.07 -10.82 24.72
N ALA A 60 10.18 -11.63 24.16
CA ALA A 60 9.65 -12.80 24.86
C ALA A 60 10.76 -13.83 25.10
N THR A 61 11.50 -14.20 24.04
CA THR A 61 12.61 -15.14 24.12
C THR A 61 13.74 -14.65 25.03
N LEU A 62 14.11 -13.37 24.95
CA LEU A 62 15.13 -12.81 25.84
C LEU A 62 14.70 -12.92 27.31
N GLY A 63 13.43 -12.63 27.60
CA GLY A 63 12.87 -12.68 28.96
C GLY A 63 12.76 -14.08 29.57
N GLU A 64 12.86 -15.16 28.77
CA GLU A 64 12.88 -16.53 29.29
C GLU A 64 14.16 -16.84 30.08
N GLY A 65 15.26 -16.14 29.77
CA GLY A 65 16.56 -16.29 30.43
C GLY A 65 16.75 -15.46 31.71
N VAL A 66 15.68 -14.84 32.25
CA VAL A 66 15.76 -13.86 33.36
C VAL A 66 16.49 -14.37 34.60
N VAL A 67 16.43 -15.68 34.86
CA VAL A 67 17.07 -16.35 35.99
C VAL A 67 18.60 -16.22 35.96
N ASN A 68 19.19 -16.09 34.78
CA ASN A 68 20.63 -16.03 34.56
C ASN A 68 21.13 -14.62 34.21
N TRP A 69 20.26 -13.62 34.29
CA TRP A 69 20.63 -12.26 33.91
C TRP A 69 21.56 -11.61 34.92
N ASN A 70 22.55 -10.90 34.39
CA ASN A 70 23.25 -9.86 35.12
C ASN A 70 22.71 -8.46 34.75
N LYS A 71 23.24 -7.44 35.41
CA LYS A 71 22.88 -6.04 35.13
C LYS A 71 23.09 -5.60 33.67
N ALA A 72 24.07 -6.15 32.95
CA ALA A 72 24.29 -5.87 31.53
C ALA A 72 23.22 -6.52 30.65
N ASP A 73 22.77 -7.73 30.98
CA ASP A 73 21.67 -8.41 30.27
C ASP A 73 20.34 -7.66 30.44
N TYR A 74 20.07 -7.15 31.65
CA TYR A 74 18.93 -6.27 31.89
C TYR A 74 19.00 -4.99 31.04
N LEU A 75 20.17 -4.33 30.96
CA LEU A 75 20.35 -3.14 30.12
C LEU A 75 20.16 -3.46 28.63
N TYR A 76 20.62 -4.63 28.17
CA TYR A 76 20.42 -5.11 26.81
C TYR A 76 18.92 -5.32 26.52
N TYR A 77 18.20 -5.96 27.44
CA TYR A 77 16.75 -6.13 27.37
C TYR A 77 16.01 -4.80 27.31
N ARG A 78 16.34 -3.87 28.22
CA ARG A 78 15.74 -2.53 28.31
C ARG A 78 15.94 -1.74 27.02
N ASN A 79 17.12 -1.79 26.41
CA ASN A 79 17.39 -1.14 25.13
C ASN A 79 16.51 -1.72 24.02
N HIS A 80 16.38 -3.05 23.93
CA HIS A 80 15.50 -3.71 22.97
C HIS A 80 14.03 -3.34 23.18
N ARG A 81 13.59 -3.21 24.44
CA ARG A 81 12.24 -2.76 24.78
C ARG A 81 12.00 -1.31 24.35
N LEU A 82 12.95 -0.40 24.60
CA LEU A 82 12.85 1.00 24.17
C LEU A 82 12.80 1.13 22.64
N GLN A 83 13.54 0.29 21.92
CA GLN A 83 13.44 0.23 20.45
C GLN A 83 12.05 -0.24 20.01
N ALA A 84 11.50 -1.28 20.64
CA ALA A 84 10.13 -1.72 20.38
C ALA A 84 9.11 -0.60 20.69
N ASP A 85 9.28 0.12 21.80
CA ASP A 85 8.43 1.25 22.20
C ASP A 85 8.46 2.39 21.16
N SER A 86 9.65 2.73 20.66
CA SER A 86 9.82 3.75 19.63
C SER A 86 9.14 3.37 18.31
N LEU A 87 9.21 2.09 17.93
CA LEU A 87 8.56 1.56 16.74
C LEU A 87 7.03 1.56 16.89
N LEU A 88 6.52 1.15 18.05
CA LEU A 88 5.09 1.23 18.37
C LEU A 88 4.59 2.68 18.36
N ASN A 89 5.36 3.63 18.88
CA ASN A 89 5.02 5.04 18.85
C ASN A 89 5.08 5.64 17.42
N SER A 90 5.97 5.13 16.56
CA SER A 90 5.98 5.47 15.14
C SER A 90 4.73 4.95 14.43
N LEU A 91 4.35 3.69 14.67
CA LEU A 91 3.11 3.10 14.16
C LEU A 91 1.88 3.90 14.61
N LYS A 92 1.83 4.30 15.87
CA LYS A 92 0.75 5.14 16.43
C LYS A 92 0.59 6.47 15.69
N ARG A 93 1.69 7.10 15.25
CA ARG A 93 1.64 8.38 14.53
C ARG A 93 1.29 8.23 13.06
N HIS A 94 1.89 7.26 12.39
CA HIS A 94 1.77 7.11 10.94
C HIS A 94 0.53 6.30 10.51
N CYS A 95 -0.10 5.56 11.43
CA CYS A 95 -1.14 4.59 11.08
C CYS A 95 -2.45 4.81 11.85
N ARG A 96 -2.78 6.06 12.22
CA ARG A 96 -4.01 6.38 12.99
C ARG A 96 -5.30 5.96 12.29
N GLU A 97 -5.29 5.94 10.97
CA GLU A 97 -6.45 5.57 10.15
C GLU A 97 -6.69 4.05 10.14
N TYR A 98 -5.65 3.26 10.41
CA TYR A 98 -5.67 1.79 10.30
C TYR A 98 -5.51 1.07 11.64
N VAL A 99 -5.03 1.75 12.68
CA VAL A 99 -4.75 1.15 13.99
C VAL A 99 -5.29 2.02 15.10
N ARG A 100 -6.04 1.39 16.01
CA ARG A 100 -6.58 2.05 17.20
C ARG A 100 -5.43 2.44 18.14
N PRO A 101 -5.23 3.73 18.44
CA PRO A 101 -4.11 4.18 19.27
C PRO A 101 -4.16 3.59 20.69
N GLU A 102 -5.36 3.26 21.19
CA GLU A 102 -5.56 2.66 22.51
C GLU A 102 -4.93 1.26 22.63
N GLN A 103 -4.95 0.48 21.55
CA GLN A 103 -4.35 -0.85 21.52
C GLN A 103 -2.82 -0.77 21.59
N ILE A 104 -2.24 0.20 20.89
CA ILE A 104 -0.79 0.45 20.94
C ILE A 104 -0.39 0.93 22.34
N ASP A 105 -1.14 1.84 22.94
CA ASP A 105 -0.85 2.33 24.30
C ASP A 105 -0.94 1.21 25.34
N THR A 106 -1.94 0.34 25.23
CA THR A 106 -2.06 -0.87 26.04
C THR A 106 -0.84 -1.77 25.87
N LEU A 107 -0.43 -2.05 24.63
CA LEU A 107 0.75 -2.89 24.35
C LEU A 107 2.04 -2.31 24.94
N ARG A 108 2.21 -0.98 24.89
CA ARG A 108 3.36 -0.29 25.49
C ARG A 108 3.37 -0.38 27.01
N ALA A 109 2.20 -0.21 27.65
CA ALA A 109 2.05 -0.39 29.09
C ALA A 109 2.33 -1.85 29.50
N LEU A 110 1.82 -2.84 28.75
CA LEU A 110 2.11 -4.26 28.95
C LEU A 110 3.61 -4.57 28.89
N LEU A 111 4.34 -3.97 27.93
CA LEU A 111 5.80 -4.13 27.81
C LEU A 111 6.58 -3.47 28.96
N ALA A 112 6.14 -2.30 29.43
CA ALA A 112 6.79 -1.61 30.55
C ALA A 112 6.58 -2.34 31.88
N GLU A 113 5.37 -2.84 32.14
CA GLU A 113 5.10 -3.67 33.31
C GLU A 113 5.88 -4.98 33.27
N LYS A 114 6.02 -5.61 32.09
CA LYS A 114 6.85 -6.80 31.91
C LYS A 114 8.32 -6.55 32.25
N GLU A 115 8.90 -5.42 31.82
CA GLU A 115 10.27 -5.04 32.19
C GLU A 115 10.42 -4.94 33.71
N THR A 116 9.46 -4.30 34.37
CA THR A 116 9.50 -4.08 35.83
C THR A 116 9.47 -5.41 36.60
N HIS A 117 8.65 -6.36 36.15
CA HIS A 117 8.60 -7.70 36.74
C HIS A 117 9.88 -8.50 36.49
N LEU A 118 10.46 -8.41 35.29
CA LEU A 118 11.72 -9.11 34.98
C LEU A 118 12.89 -8.55 35.81
N LEU A 119 12.93 -7.24 36.02
CA LEU A 119 13.89 -6.61 36.93
C LEU A 119 13.74 -7.16 38.35
N HIS A 120 12.51 -7.25 38.85
CA HIS A 120 12.26 -7.77 40.19
C HIS A 120 12.67 -9.24 40.34
N ILE A 121 12.38 -10.08 39.34
CA ILE A 121 12.82 -11.49 39.32
C ILE A 121 14.35 -11.58 39.35
N MET A 122 15.05 -10.79 38.52
CA MET A 122 16.51 -10.74 38.51
C MET A 122 17.08 -10.34 39.88
N GLU A 123 16.57 -9.27 40.50
CA GLU A 123 17.02 -8.81 41.82
C GLU A 123 16.80 -9.88 42.92
N MET A 124 15.69 -10.63 42.84
CA MET A 124 15.41 -11.72 43.77
C MET A 124 16.39 -12.89 43.60
N PHE A 125 16.78 -13.22 42.36
CA PHE A 125 17.80 -14.24 42.11
C PHE A 125 19.20 -13.80 42.54
N GLU A 126 19.58 -12.54 42.30
CA GLU A 126 20.85 -11.99 42.79
C GLU A 126 20.93 -12.07 44.33
N ARG A 127 19.89 -11.62 45.04
CA ARG A 127 19.81 -11.75 46.51
C ARG A 127 19.87 -13.19 46.99
N ARG A 128 19.26 -14.12 46.24
CA ARG A 128 19.31 -15.55 46.56
C ARG A 128 20.72 -16.10 46.40
N THR A 129 21.42 -15.79 45.31
CA THR A 129 22.81 -16.22 45.10
C THR A 129 23.73 -15.71 46.20
N GLU A 130 23.54 -14.46 46.64
CA GLU A 130 24.26 -13.88 47.77
C GLU A 130 23.92 -14.59 49.10
N ALA A 131 22.64 -14.79 49.41
CA ALA A 131 22.21 -15.47 50.63
C ALA A 131 22.63 -16.94 50.70
N ASP A 132 22.52 -17.68 49.59
CA ASP A 132 22.97 -19.07 49.47
C ASP A 132 24.50 -19.14 49.61
N SER A 133 25.26 -18.17 49.09
CA SER A 133 26.72 -18.12 49.29
C SER A 133 27.11 -17.91 50.76
N VAL A 134 26.36 -17.09 51.50
CA VAL A 134 26.56 -16.87 52.94
C VAL A 134 26.15 -18.11 53.74
N LEU A 135 25.03 -18.76 53.40
CA LEU A 135 24.59 -20.00 54.03
C LEU A 135 25.58 -21.14 53.81
N VAL A 136 26.06 -21.33 52.58
CA VAL A 136 27.06 -22.36 52.22
C VAL A 136 28.39 -22.13 52.95
N ASN A 137 28.75 -20.87 53.21
CA ASN A 137 29.93 -20.53 54.01
C ASN A 137 29.72 -20.77 55.53
N GLN A 138 28.47 -20.73 56.02
CA GLN A 138 28.12 -20.96 57.43
C GLN A 138 27.78 -22.42 57.77
N LEU A 139 27.37 -23.22 56.78
CA LEU A 139 27.08 -24.66 56.93
C LEU A 139 28.23 -25.46 57.59
N PRO A 140 29.51 -25.25 57.24
CA PRO A 140 30.63 -25.96 57.86
C PRO A 140 30.86 -25.57 59.32
N GLU A 141 30.55 -24.33 59.71
CA GLU A 141 30.75 -23.85 61.08
C GLU A 141 29.71 -24.41 62.05
N VAL A 142 28.45 -24.50 61.62
CA VAL A 142 27.36 -25.09 62.41
C VAL A 142 27.55 -26.60 62.51
N ALA A 143 27.94 -27.27 61.41
CA ALA A 143 28.28 -28.69 61.43
C ALA A 143 29.48 -28.99 62.35
N ARG A 144 30.51 -28.13 62.38
CA ARG A 144 31.65 -28.23 63.32
C ARG A 144 31.26 -28.01 64.78
N ARG A 145 30.35 -27.07 65.07
CA ARG A 145 29.84 -26.87 66.43
C ARG A 145 28.99 -28.05 66.90
N ALA A 146 28.19 -28.64 66.02
CA ALA A 146 27.35 -29.80 66.32
C ALA A 146 28.14 -31.12 66.46
N THR A 147 29.40 -31.19 65.99
CA THR A 147 30.26 -32.38 66.10
C THR A 147 31.28 -32.30 67.25
N HIS A 148 31.35 -31.18 67.99
CA HIS A 148 32.30 -31.06 69.11
C HIS A 148 31.78 -31.79 70.35
N ILE A 149 32.40 -32.93 70.68
CA ILE A 149 32.17 -33.66 71.94
C ILE A 149 32.58 -32.75 73.10
N ARG A 150 31.66 -32.42 74.01
CA ARG A 150 31.98 -31.76 75.28
C ARG A 150 32.23 -32.83 76.34
N THR A 151 33.48 -33.04 76.72
CA THR A 151 33.82 -33.87 77.88
C THR A 151 33.48 -33.08 79.14
N ILE A 152 32.46 -33.51 79.88
CA ILE A 152 32.14 -32.97 81.21
C ILE A 152 32.71 -33.94 82.24
N GLU A 153 33.75 -33.52 82.98
CA GLU A 153 34.23 -34.28 84.15
C GLU A 153 33.23 -34.12 85.31
N GLN A 154 32.44 -35.16 85.61
CA GLN A 154 31.67 -35.21 86.86
C GLN A 154 32.41 -36.04 87.92
N LYS A 155 32.84 -35.40 89.01
CA LYS A 155 33.32 -36.10 90.22
C LYS A 155 32.15 -36.52 91.09
N LYS A 156 31.96 -37.83 91.29
CA LYS A 156 31.06 -38.34 92.31
C LYS A 156 31.71 -38.24 93.69
N LYS A 157 31.01 -37.67 94.68
CA LYS A 157 31.36 -37.78 96.11
C LYS A 157 30.99 -39.17 96.59
N GLY A 158 31.99 -40.01 96.88
CA GLY A 158 31.84 -41.22 97.69
C GLY A 158 32.21 -40.91 99.14
N ILE A 159 31.40 -41.39 100.09
CA ILE A 159 31.72 -41.41 101.52
C ILE A 159 32.56 -42.70 101.73
N ALA A 160 33.62 -42.58 102.53
CA ALA A 160 34.69 -43.55 102.79
C ALA A 160 35.83 -43.54 101.74
N GLY A 161 37.03 -43.23 102.25
CA GLY A 161 38.22 -42.91 101.47
C GLY A 161 38.87 -44.07 100.72
N PHE A 162 39.74 -43.67 99.79
CA PHE A 162 40.56 -44.44 98.85
C PHE A 162 39.88 -44.90 97.54
N PHE A 163 40.33 -44.27 96.44
CA PHE A 163 40.02 -44.51 95.01
C PHE A 163 38.67 -44.01 94.47
N GLY A 164 38.61 -42.70 94.18
CA GLY A 164 37.63 -42.14 93.23
C GLY A 164 38.09 -42.38 91.79
N LYS A 165 37.56 -43.41 91.13
CA LYS A 165 37.76 -43.65 89.70
C LYS A 165 37.12 -42.51 88.90
N LYS A 166 37.90 -41.85 88.04
CA LYS A 166 37.39 -40.88 87.06
C LYS A 166 36.85 -41.68 85.87
N GLU A 167 35.61 -41.44 85.48
CA GLU A 167 35.01 -42.06 84.30
C GLU A 167 34.58 -40.94 83.35
N GLU A 168 35.20 -40.91 82.17
CA GLU A 168 34.89 -39.96 81.10
C GLU A 168 33.58 -40.39 80.44
N ILE A 169 32.47 -39.70 80.75
CA ILE A 169 31.21 -39.94 80.07
C ILE A 169 31.18 -39.04 78.82
N GLN A 170 31.31 -39.67 77.65
CA GLN A 170 31.08 -39.02 76.36
C GLN A 170 29.58 -38.78 76.19
N VAL A 171 29.14 -37.53 76.35
CA VAL A 171 27.76 -37.13 76.07
C VAL A 171 27.70 -36.72 74.60
N MET A 172 26.93 -37.49 73.82
CA MET A 172 26.67 -37.20 72.40
C MET A 172 25.86 -35.89 72.28
N PRO A 173 26.19 -34.98 71.34
CA PRO A 173 25.47 -33.72 71.21
C PRO A 173 24.02 -33.92 70.74
N SER A 174 23.14 -33.01 71.16
CA SER A 174 21.69 -33.07 71.00
C SER A 174 21.26 -33.10 69.52
N GLN A 175 20.64 -34.21 69.08
CA GLN A 175 19.96 -34.33 67.78
C GLN A 175 18.91 -33.23 67.54
N LYS A 176 18.37 -32.64 68.62
CA LYS A 176 17.29 -31.65 68.55
C LYS A 176 17.71 -30.34 67.88
N GLU A 177 18.92 -29.85 68.13
CA GLU A 177 19.41 -28.60 67.53
C GLU A 177 19.68 -28.76 66.02
N LEU A 178 20.11 -29.95 65.59
CA LEU A 178 20.31 -30.26 64.18
C LEU A 178 18.97 -30.38 63.44
N HIS A 179 17.96 -30.98 64.09
CA HIS A 179 16.60 -31.05 63.57
C HIS A 179 15.96 -29.65 63.47
N ASP A 180 16.07 -28.83 64.52
CA ASP A 180 15.54 -27.45 64.52
C ASP A 180 16.20 -26.58 63.43
N PHE A 181 17.51 -26.76 63.18
CA PHE A 181 18.22 -26.10 62.09
C PHE A 181 17.79 -26.61 60.71
N SER A 182 17.64 -27.93 60.55
CA SER A 182 17.12 -28.54 59.32
C SER A 182 15.70 -28.05 59.00
N ASP A 183 14.81 -27.99 60.00
CA ASP A 183 13.44 -27.49 59.86
C ASP A 183 13.41 -26.01 59.49
N SER A 184 14.33 -25.21 60.05
CA SER A 184 14.50 -23.80 59.68
C SER A 184 14.95 -23.64 58.21
N LEU A 185 15.91 -24.46 57.75
CA LEU A 185 16.35 -24.47 56.36
C LEU A 185 15.23 -24.90 55.40
N ILE A 186 14.48 -25.93 55.75
CA ILE A 186 13.31 -26.37 54.98
C ILE A 186 12.28 -25.25 54.90
N ALA A 187 11.99 -24.57 56.01
CA ALA A 187 11.04 -23.45 56.03
C ALA A 187 11.50 -22.26 55.17
N ILE A 188 12.80 -21.94 55.16
CA ILE A 188 13.38 -20.90 54.30
C ILE A 188 13.25 -21.28 52.83
N HIS A 189 13.63 -22.50 52.45
CA HIS A 189 13.49 -22.99 51.07
C HIS A 189 12.04 -23.08 50.62
N GLN A 190 11.12 -23.49 51.49
CA GLN A 190 9.68 -23.57 51.19
C GLN A 190 9.09 -22.18 50.93
N ARG A 191 9.45 -21.16 51.73
CA ARG A 191 9.02 -19.77 51.50
C ARG A 191 9.54 -19.24 50.17
N GLN A 192 10.83 -19.47 49.88
CA GLN A 192 11.44 -19.05 48.62
C GLN A 192 10.79 -19.72 47.40
N ALA A 193 10.46 -21.02 47.49
CA ALA A 193 9.78 -21.74 46.43
C ALA A 193 8.36 -21.18 46.17
N ASN A 194 7.62 -20.87 47.23
CA ASN A 194 6.29 -20.28 47.11
C ASN A 194 6.32 -18.87 46.50
N GLU A 195 7.28 -18.02 46.89
CA GLU A 195 7.46 -16.70 46.28
C GLU A 195 7.79 -16.82 44.78
N MET A 196 8.69 -17.74 44.42
CA MET A 196 9.04 -18.01 43.02
C MET A 196 7.84 -18.44 42.18
N ASP A 197 6.97 -19.28 42.74
CA ASP A 197 5.77 -19.77 42.04
C ASP A 197 4.78 -18.63 41.76
N ILE A 198 4.56 -17.73 42.73
CA ILE A 198 3.72 -16.53 42.57
C ILE A 198 4.25 -15.63 41.44
N TYR A 199 5.57 -15.40 41.39
CA TYR A 199 6.17 -14.57 40.34
C TYR A 199 6.18 -15.24 38.97
N ALA A 200 6.43 -16.55 38.92
CA ALA A 200 6.36 -17.32 37.68
C ALA A 200 4.94 -17.30 37.08
N ASP A 201 3.91 -17.43 37.92
CA ASP A 201 2.51 -17.38 37.48
C ASP A 201 2.09 -15.97 37.06
N SER A 202 2.53 -14.93 37.78
CA SER A 202 2.35 -13.53 37.38
C SER A 202 2.98 -13.23 36.01
N LEU A 203 4.21 -13.72 35.78
CA LEU A 203 4.90 -13.58 34.49
C LEU A 203 4.17 -14.34 33.37
N ARG A 204 3.70 -15.56 33.63
CA ARG A 204 2.90 -16.36 32.69
C ARG A 204 1.61 -15.65 32.31
N MET A 205 0.87 -15.12 33.28
CA MET A 205 -0.35 -14.36 33.01
C MET A 205 -0.06 -13.14 32.14
N ARG A 206 1.00 -12.38 32.45
CA ARG A 206 1.34 -11.19 31.67
C ARG A 206 1.81 -11.52 30.25
N ASN A 207 2.56 -12.60 30.06
CA ASN A 207 2.94 -13.08 28.73
C ASN A 207 1.71 -13.49 27.91
N ARG A 208 0.74 -14.16 28.53
CA ARG A 208 -0.54 -14.49 27.87
C ARG A 208 -1.29 -13.23 27.46
N GLU A 209 -1.37 -12.23 28.32
CA GLU A 209 -2.08 -10.99 28.04
C GLU A 209 -1.40 -10.16 26.93
N LEU A 210 -0.07 -10.13 26.95
CA LEU A 210 0.73 -9.49 25.90
C LEU A 210 0.52 -10.18 24.55
N ASN A 211 0.60 -11.52 24.52
CA ASN A 211 0.35 -12.28 23.29
C ASN A 211 -1.09 -12.13 22.78
N ARG A 212 -2.09 -12.10 23.66
CA ARG A 212 -3.49 -11.83 23.28
C ARG A 212 -3.65 -10.45 22.68
N THR A 213 -3.10 -9.42 23.32
CA THR A 213 -3.21 -8.04 22.85
C THR A 213 -2.46 -7.85 21.53
N LEU A 214 -1.28 -8.45 21.39
CA LEU A 214 -0.51 -8.44 20.15
C LEU A 214 -1.25 -9.17 19.02
N ASN A 215 -1.78 -10.35 19.27
CA ASN A 215 -2.54 -11.11 18.27
C ASN A 215 -3.83 -10.38 17.88
N LYS A 216 -4.49 -9.71 18.83
CA LYS A 216 -5.66 -8.86 18.52
C LYS A 216 -5.28 -7.69 17.62
N LEU A 217 -4.17 -7.00 17.91
CA LEU A 217 -3.65 -5.94 17.06
C LEU A 217 -3.30 -6.43 15.65
N ILE A 218 -2.72 -7.63 15.55
CA ILE A 218 -2.40 -8.26 14.26
C ILE A 218 -3.68 -8.62 13.51
N ASN A 219 -4.66 -9.24 14.17
CA ASN A 219 -5.91 -9.64 13.55
C ASN A 219 -6.75 -8.44 13.09
N ASP A 220 -6.89 -7.41 13.92
CA ASP A 220 -7.62 -6.17 13.56
C ASP A 220 -6.96 -5.46 12.37
N LEU A 221 -5.63 -5.59 12.23
CA LEU A 221 -4.92 -5.07 11.07
C LEU A 221 -5.07 -5.98 9.85
N ASP A 222 -4.94 -7.29 10.00
CA ASP A 222 -5.04 -8.23 8.88
C ASP A 222 -6.46 -8.17 8.31
N GLU A 223 -7.50 -7.99 9.13
CA GLU A 223 -8.86 -7.71 8.70
C GLU A 223 -8.98 -6.39 7.92
N GLN A 224 -8.36 -5.32 8.41
CA GLN A 224 -8.36 -4.02 7.69
C GLN A 224 -7.54 -4.05 6.40
N ALA A 225 -6.42 -4.79 6.38
CA ALA A 225 -5.63 -5.00 5.19
C ALA A 225 -6.39 -5.85 4.18
N GLN A 226 -7.02 -6.95 4.63
CA GLN A 226 -7.84 -7.83 3.81
C GLN A 226 -9.00 -7.07 3.20
N THR A 227 -9.73 -6.26 3.99
CA THR A 227 -10.84 -5.45 3.48
C THR A 227 -10.37 -4.40 2.48
N ALA A 228 -9.24 -3.74 2.71
CA ALA A 228 -8.66 -2.81 1.75
C ALA A 228 -8.14 -3.51 0.47
N PHE A 229 -7.59 -4.72 0.58
CA PHE A 229 -7.22 -5.54 -0.57
C PHE A 229 -8.44 -6.04 -1.35
N SER A 230 -9.50 -6.49 -0.68
CA SER A 230 -10.75 -6.87 -1.32
C SER A 230 -11.44 -5.66 -1.97
N GLN A 231 -11.37 -4.48 -1.36
CA GLN A 231 -11.80 -3.24 -2.00
C GLN A 231 -10.95 -2.91 -3.22
N ARG A 232 -9.62 -3.14 -3.18
CA ARG A 232 -8.76 -3.00 -4.36
C ARG A 232 -9.15 -4.00 -5.45
N GLU A 233 -9.40 -5.26 -5.10
CA GLU A 233 -9.76 -6.30 -6.07
C GLU A 233 -11.12 -6.02 -6.72
N LEU A 234 -12.10 -5.57 -5.92
CA LEU A 234 -13.39 -5.09 -6.42
C LEU A 234 -13.23 -3.84 -7.29
N LYS A 235 -12.49 -2.82 -6.81
CA LYS A 235 -12.24 -1.59 -7.57
C LYS A 235 -11.41 -1.85 -8.84
N MET A 236 -10.52 -2.83 -8.85
CA MET A 236 -9.73 -3.24 -10.02
C MET A 236 -10.61 -4.01 -11.02
N ALA A 237 -11.42 -4.95 -10.55
CA ALA A 237 -12.36 -5.69 -11.40
C ALA A 237 -13.46 -4.78 -11.99
N GLU A 238 -13.92 -3.79 -11.22
CA GLU A 238 -14.88 -2.78 -11.67
C GLU A 238 -14.21 -1.72 -12.58
N ALA A 239 -12.98 -1.31 -12.27
CA ALA A 239 -12.22 -0.39 -13.10
C ALA A 239 -11.85 -1.00 -14.45
N GLU A 240 -11.48 -2.28 -14.52
CA GLU A 240 -11.21 -2.95 -15.80
C GLU A 240 -12.43 -2.93 -16.71
N LYS A 241 -13.62 -3.25 -16.17
CA LYS A 241 -14.85 -3.28 -16.96
C LYS A 241 -15.30 -1.88 -17.38
N MET A 242 -15.30 -0.92 -16.45
CA MET A 242 -15.77 0.43 -16.74
C MET A 242 -14.80 1.21 -17.66
N SER A 243 -13.49 1.02 -17.48
CA SER A 243 -12.45 1.50 -18.40
C SER A 243 -12.64 0.92 -19.81
N PHE A 244 -12.84 -0.39 -19.90
CA PHE A 244 -13.05 -1.06 -21.17
C PHE A 244 -14.29 -0.54 -21.89
N PHE A 245 -15.41 -0.33 -21.19
CA PHE A 245 -16.62 0.26 -21.77
C PHE A 245 -16.43 1.71 -22.23
N LEU A 246 -15.72 2.54 -21.45
CA LEU A 246 -15.42 3.92 -21.85
C LEU A 246 -14.51 3.98 -23.08
N MET A 247 -13.44 3.16 -23.12
CA MET A 247 -12.57 3.06 -24.29
C MET A 247 -13.34 2.54 -25.51
N ALA A 248 -14.13 1.47 -25.36
CA ALA A 248 -14.95 0.92 -26.44
C ALA A 248 -15.96 1.95 -26.96
N GLY A 249 -16.57 2.73 -26.08
CA GLY A 249 -17.46 3.82 -26.42
C GLY A 249 -16.78 4.92 -27.24
N VAL A 250 -15.59 5.38 -26.82
CA VAL A 250 -14.83 6.41 -27.57
C VAL A 250 -14.38 5.90 -28.93
N ILE A 251 -13.87 4.67 -29.01
CA ILE A 251 -13.47 4.05 -30.28
C ILE A 251 -14.69 3.90 -31.21
N GLY A 252 -15.82 3.44 -30.69
CA GLY A 252 -17.07 3.30 -31.44
C GLY A 252 -17.55 4.64 -32.00
N MET A 253 -17.56 5.69 -31.19
CA MET A 253 -17.94 7.04 -31.63
C MET A 253 -16.98 7.61 -32.70
N ALA A 254 -15.68 7.35 -32.57
CA ALA A 254 -14.70 7.76 -33.58
C ALA A 254 -14.96 7.08 -34.93
N ILE A 255 -15.25 5.78 -34.94
CA ILE A 255 -15.59 5.03 -36.16
C ILE A 255 -16.85 5.59 -36.82
N ILE A 256 -17.90 5.85 -36.04
CA ILE A 256 -19.15 6.43 -36.56
C ILE A 256 -18.89 7.80 -37.22
N LEU A 257 -18.11 8.67 -36.57
CA LEU A 257 -17.76 9.98 -37.12
C LEU A 257 -16.96 9.88 -38.43
N LEU A 258 -16.03 8.92 -38.53
CA LEU A 258 -15.28 8.66 -39.77
C LEU A 258 -16.19 8.20 -40.90
N ILE A 259 -17.15 7.31 -40.61
CA ILE A 259 -18.14 6.85 -41.59
C ILE A 259 -19.00 8.03 -42.09
N ILE A 260 -19.51 8.87 -41.18
CA ILE A 260 -20.31 10.04 -41.55
C ILE A 260 -19.50 11.01 -42.42
N SER A 261 -18.25 11.29 -42.03
CA SER A 261 -17.34 12.14 -42.81
C SER A 261 -17.14 11.58 -44.23
N HIS A 262 -16.89 10.28 -44.34
CA HIS A 262 -16.70 9.61 -45.62
C HIS A 262 -17.95 9.69 -46.51
N LEU A 263 -19.14 9.44 -45.93
CA LEU A 263 -20.42 9.57 -46.65
C LEU A 263 -20.65 10.99 -47.16
N ILE A 264 -20.35 12.01 -46.36
CA ILE A 264 -20.47 13.42 -46.78
C ILE A 264 -19.54 13.72 -47.96
N ILE A 265 -18.31 13.21 -47.94
CA ILE A 265 -17.35 13.41 -49.03
C ILE A 265 -17.84 12.71 -50.31
N MET A 266 -18.26 11.45 -50.21
CA MET A 266 -18.71 10.67 -51.37
C MET A 266 -19.97 11.28 -52.02
N ARG A 267 -20.93 11.70 -51.20
CA ARG A 267 -22.17 12.33 -51.68
C ARG A 267 -21.91 13.67 -52.38
N ASP A 268 -20.91 14.42 -51.90
CA ASP A 268 -20.49 15.68 -52.53
C ASP A 268 -19.72 15.43 -53.83
N LEU A 269 -18.88 14.40 -53.89
CA LEU A 269 -18.14 14.05 -55.10
C LEU A 269 -19.11 13.67 -56.24
N ASN A 270 -20.08 12.80 -55.95
CA ASN A 270 -21.11 12.42 -56.91
C ASN A 270 -21.98 13.62 -57.33
N ARG A 271 -22.24 14.57 -56.41
CA ARG A 271 -22.98 15.79 -56.75
C ARG A 271 -22.17 16.69 -57.69
N ARG A 272 -20.88 16.87 -57.43
CA ARG A 272 -19.98 17.65 -58.29
C ARG A 272 -19.84 17.04 -59.69
N GLU A 273 -19.84 15.72 -59.81
CA GLU A 273 -19.82 15.05 -61.12
C GLU A 273 -21.09 15.33 -61.91
N ARG A 274 -22.26 15.30 -61.26
CA ARG A 274 -23.53 15.66 -61.91
C ARG A 274 -23.58 17.13 -62.32
N ASP A 275 -23.19 18.03 -61.42
CA ASP A 275 -23.18 19.47 -61.69
C ASP A 275 -22.22 19.80 -62.85
N LYS A 276 -21.07 19.11 -62.95
CA LYS A 276 -20.14 19.24 -64.08
C LYS A 276 -20.74 18.72 -65.38
N ALA A 277 -21.40 17.56 -65.36
CA ALA A 277 -22.03 16.99 -66.54
C ALA A 277 -23.13 17.91 -67.09
N GLU A 278 -23.94 18.51 -66.21
CA GLU A 278 -24.98 19.47 -66.59
C GLU A 278 -24.40 20.78 -67.18
N LEU A 279 -23.29 21.26 -66.61
CA LEU A 279 -22.56 22.41 -67.16
C LEU A 279 -21.96 22.11 -68.53
N GLU A 280 -21.39 20.93 -68.72
CA GLU A 280 -20.86 20.49 -70.02
C GLU A 280 -21.97 20.35 -71.07
N ASP A 281 -23.11 19.77 -70.71
CA ASP A 281 -24.27 19.67 -71.61
C ASP A 281 -24.79 21.06 -72.01
N THR A 282 -24.95 21.96 -71.03
CA THR A 282 -25.38 23.34 -71.31
C THR A 282 -24.36 24.09 -72.20
N ALA A 283 -23.06 23.89 -71.96
CA ALA A 283 -22.01 24.50 -72.76
C ALA A 283 -21.97 23.97 -74.20
N THR A 284 -22.22 22.67 -74.39
CA THR A 284 -22.29 22.08 -75.74
C THR A 284 -23.54 22.57 -76.48
N GLN A 285 -24.71 22.62 -75.83
CA GLN A 285 -25.93 23.20 -76.41
C GLN A 285 -25.74 24.68 -76.80
N ASN A 286 -25.05 25.46 -75.98
CA ASN A 286 -24.79 26.86 -76.30
C ASN A 286 -23.85 27.00 -77.50
N ARG A 287 -22.82 26.15 -77.60
CA ARG A 287 -21.96 26.08 -78.79
C ARG A 287 -22.73 25.69 -80.05
N THR A 288 -23.57 24.66 -79.99
CA THR A 288 -24.34 24.23 -81.16
C THR A 288 -25.32 25.32 -81.62
N LEU A 289 -26.01 25.99 -80.69
CA LEU A 289 -26.85 27.14 -80.99
C LEU A 289 -26.04 28.30 -81.60
N SER A 290 -24.86 28.59 -81.07
CA SER A 290 -23.98 29.62 -81.61
C SER A 290 -23.52 29.29 -83.03
N ASP A 291 -23.19 28.03 -83.33
CA ASP A 291 -22.74 27.63 -84.66
C ASP A 291 -23.89 27.57 -85.66
N MET A 292 -25.09 27.15 -85.24
CA MET A 292 -26.31 27.29 -86.04
C MET A 292 -26.60 28.76 -86.36
N ARG A 293 -26.50 29.66 -85.37
CA ARG A 293 -26.67 31.10 -85.57
C ARG A 293 -25.67 31.65 -86.59
N LYS A 294 -24.39 31.27 -86.50
CA LYS A 294 -23.37 31.67 -87.50
C LYS A 294 -23.75 31.18 -88.89
N LYS A 295 -24.16 29.91 -89.03
CA LYS A 295 -24.56 29.32 -90.32
C LYS A 295 -25.73 30.07 -90.94
N ILE A 296 -26.76 30.38 -90.15
CA ILE A 296 -27.92 31.16 -90.59
C ILE A 296 -27.49 32.55 -91.07
N ILE A 297 -26.64 33.26 -90.31
CA ILE A 297 -26.15 34.59 -90.70
C ILE A 297 -25.39 34.55 -92.02
N ILE A 298 -24.52 33.54 -92.22
CA ILE A 298 -23.75 33.38 -93.46
C ILE A 298 -24.69 33.10 -94.64
N THR A 299 -25.65 32.18 -94.49
CA THR A 299 -26.63 31.87 -95.54
C THR A 299 -27.51 33.08 -95.85
N LEU A 300 -28.05 33.75 -94.83
CA LEU A 300 -28.86 34.95 -95.01
C LEU A 300 -28.07 36.06 -95.71
N SER A 301 -26.80 36.26 -95.33
CA SER A 301 -25.93 37.24 -95.98
C SER A 301 -25.67 36.90 -97.44
N HIS A 302 -25.52 35.62 -97.78
CA HIS A 302 -25.38 35.17 -99.17
C HIS A 302 -26.64 35.48 -99.98
N ASP A 303 -27.81 35.15 -99.44
CA ASP A 303 -29.09 35.31 -100.12
C ASP A 303 -29.50 36.79 -100.28
N ILE A 304 -29.12 37.66 -99.35
CA ILE A 304 -29.34 39.11 -99.44
C ILE A 304 -28.40 39.78 -100.45
N ARG A 305 -27.19 39.25 -100.65
CA ARG A 305 -26.18 39.84 -101.53
C ARG A 305 -26.60 39.82 -103.00
N GLY A 306 -27.26 38.75 -103.44
CA GLY A 306 -27.79 38.60 -104.81
C GLY A 306 -28.71 39.75 -105.25
N PRO A 307 -29.84 40.00 -104.58
CA PRO A 307 -30.76 41.08 -104.93
C PRO A 307 -30.14 42.46 -104.73
N LEU A 308 -29.28 42.67 -103.72
CA LEU A 308 -28.57 43.95 -103.54
C LEU A 308 -27.67 44.27 -104.73
N ASN A 309 -26.92 43.29 -105.24
CA ASN A 309 -26.08 43.49 -106.43
C ASN A 309 -26.94 43.77 -107.68
N ALA A 310 -28.08 43.10 -107.84
CA ALA A 310 -29.00 43.36 -108.94
C ALA A 310 -29.63 44.75 -108.88
N ILE A 311 -30.04 45.20 -107.68
CA ILE A 311 -30.55 46.56 -107.45
C ILE A 311 -29.43 47.59 -107.70
N SER A 312 -28.23 47.37 -107.18
CA SER A 312 -27.07 48.24 -107.38
C SER A 312 -26.71 48.35 -108.86
N GLY A 313 -26.61 47.24 -109.57
CA GLY A 313 -26.30 47.24 -111.01
C GLY A 313 -27.41 47.92 -111.84
N SER A 314 -28.67 47.72 -111.47
CA SER A 314 -29.80 48.43 -112.11
C SER A 314 -29.77 49.94 -111.82
N ALA A 315 -29.40 50.34 -110.59
CA ALA A 315 -29.25 51.73 -110.20
C ALA A 315 -28.06 52.40 -110.91
N GLU A 316 -26.94 51.70 -111.08
CA GLU A 316 -25.76 52.18 -111.79
C GLU A 316 -26.06 52.43 -113.28
N LEU A 317 -26.75 51.50 -113.94
CA LEU A 317 -27.24 51.70 -115.32
C LEU A 317 -28.21 52.88 -115.43
N ALA A 318 -29.07 53.08 -114.43
CA ALA A 318 -29.97 54.24 -114.37
C ALA A 318 -29.21 55.56 -114.11
N MET A 319 -28.08 55.54 -113.40
CA MET A 319 -27.22 56.72 -113.21
C MET A 319 -26.41 57.03 -114.47
N ASP A 320 -25.84 56.03 -115.14
CA ASP A 320 -25.04 56.20 -116.36
C ASP A 320 -25.89 56.75 -117.53
N THR A 321 -27.14 56.28 -117.66
CA THR A 321 -28.10 56.87 -118.62
C THR A 321 -28.47 58.32 -118.31
N ARG A 322 -28.39 58.74 -117.05
CA ARG A 322 -28.66 60.12 -116.62
C ARG A 322 -27.46 61.05 -116.87
N ASP A 323 -26.23 60.54 -116.74
CA ASP A 323 -25.00 61.30 -117.01
C ASP A 323 -24.74 61.45 -118.53
N ARG A 324 -25.09 60.44 -119.34
CA ARG A 324 -25.10 60.55 -120.81
C ARG A 324 -26.08 61.58 -121.36
N LYS A 325 -27.12 61.93 -120.61
CA LYS A 325 -28.12 62.95 -121.00
C LYS A 325 -27.71 64.38 -120.59
N ARG A 326 -26.60 64.52 -119.85
CA ARG A 326 -26.05 65.80 -119.36
C ARG A 326 -24.82 66.30 -120.14
N ARG A 327 -24.26 65.50 -121.06
CA ARG A 327 -23.27 65.91 -122.06
C ARG A 327 -23.95 66.24 -123.37
#